data_AF-A0A8T4EZV7-F1
#
_entry.id   AF-A0A8T4EZV7-F1
#
_cell.length_a   1.000
_cell.length_b   1.000
_cell.length_c   1.000
_cell.angle_alpha   90.00
_cell.angle_beta   90.00
_cell.angle_gamma   90.00
#
_symmetry.space_group_name_H-M   'P 1'
#
loop_
_entity.id
_entity.type
_entity.pdbx_description
1 polymer ?
#
loop_
_entity_poly.entity_id
_entity_poly.type
_entity_poly.pdbx_seq_one_letter_code
_entity_poly.pdbx_strand_id
1 'polypeptide(L)'
;MTVASGGEWRAVPGLRRSAVLAALALLQGDSVSVDRLVDVVWGDRPPRTASDTVRNHLSYLRRILPEGAAVVARPAGYALELSGGGVDVQVAEDLIGQAIRSTDVRQREDRLRTAIALWQGPPLGDLTDMVWFDSHAQRLRRLLLQARRLLIDARLELGEHRYLVSELEELTREHPLDEQLHGWLMTALYRSGRQADALEAYHRLRITLDEQLGVLPDIALRDLETAILRQDPALAPPPTPAAVAATSPPATAPVRATVPAKLDALDFQLITTLQIEPRADWQRIGHVLGVTPGTAARRWARMTEAGMAWLSCHPMRIPEATPMVSVIEIECVAGQTQAVAAEIAQDPHIFTANIVTGSRDILIIAAFSDRDSLTRYLDNRLGVLPGVKATRSSLAGALHSEGSRWRLDRLEARRLAGLRPHRTDNVGARPLDPADMDIITALAKDCRRPIAEVAEITNLSPSTVNRRLSRLESDRSVAYRCDVAQADFGWPIEVCLWADIAAEHLPRVAAQLSGMREVRFCATLTGPNNLMFGAWFRNIEDCSDLEARVRRQIPELVITDRAVTLRSYKIGGNVLDPQGRLIRRVPIAPWQHDMPGRRPQLSI
;
A
#
# COMPACT_ATOMS: atom_id res chain seq x y z
N MET A 1 9.71 21.96 1.96
CA MET A 1 8.71 23.05 1.78
C MET A 1 8.42 23.24 0.30
N THR A 2 7.16 23.33 -0.08
CA THR A 2 6.69 23.37 -1.47
C THR A 2 5.69 24.49 -1.70
N VAL A 3 5.59 24.97 -2.94
CA VAL A 3 4.60 25.97 -3.38
C VAL A 3 3.98 25.50 -4.69
N ALA A 4 2.66 25.61 -4.84
CA ALA A 4 1.94 25.16 -6.04
C ALA A 4 1.49 26.33 -6.93
N SER A 5 1.62 26.19 -8.25
CA SER A 5 1.05 27.09 -9.27
C SER A 5 0.37 26.29 -10.38
N GLY A 6 -0.89 26.57 -10.71
CA GLY A 6 -1.54 25.94 -11.86
C GLY A 6 -1.55 24.40 -11.84
N GLY A 7 -1.44 23.77 -10.67
CA GLY A 7 -1.35 22.32 -10.50
C GLY A 7 0.07 21.72 -10.41
N GLU A 8 1.13 22.52 -10.61
CA GLU A 8 2.52 22.06 -10.44
C GLU A 8 3.10 22.46 -9.08
N TRP A 9 3.70 21.51 -8.38
CA TRP A 9 4.43 21.73 -7.12
C TRP A 9 5.90 22.06 -7.36
N ARG A 10 6.39 23.12 -6.75
CA ARG A 10 7.80 23.54 -6.79
C ARG A 10 8.40 23.52 -5.40
N ALA A 11 9.53 22.83 -5.24
CA ALA A 11 10.29 22.86 -3.99
C ALA A 11 10.97 24.22 -3.80
N VAL A 12 11.05 24.68 -2.55
CA VAL A 12 11.85 25.84 -2.17
C VAL A 12 13.19 25.31 -1.62
N PRO A 13 14.28 25.39 -2.40
CA PRO A 13 15.54 24.80 -1.97
C PRO A 13 16.21 25.67 -0.90
N GLY A 14 16.80 25.01 0.11
CA GLY A 14 17.59 25.62 1.17
C GLY A 14 16.81 25.85 2.47
N LEU A 15 17.32 25.28 3.57
CA LEU A 15 16.70 25.29 4.89
C LEU A 15 16.30 26.70 5.38
N ARG A 16 17.24 27.64 5.34
CA ARG A 16 17.02 29.03 5.78
C ARG A 16 16.01 29.80 4.93
N ARG A 17 15.95 29.49 3.63
CA ARG A 17 14.97 30.10 2.72
C ARG A 17 13.56 29.56 2.98
N SER A 18 13.45 28.24 3.20
CA SER A 18 12.21 27.60 3.62
C SER A 18 11.73 28.15 4.97
N ALA A 19 12.63 28.39 5.92
CA ALA A 19 12.30 29.01 7.21
C ALA A 19 11.69 30.43 7.04
N VAL A 20 12.29 31.28 6.20
CA VAL A 20 11.73 32.62 5.91
C VAL A 20 10.32 32.52 5.32
N LEU A 21 10.11 31.62 4.36
CA LEU A 21 8.79 31.44 3.76
C LEU A 21 7.77 30.87 4.76
N ALA A 22 8.18 29.90 5.59
CA ALA A 22 7.35 29.32 6.63
C ALA A 22 6.88 30.37 7.65
N ALA A 23 7.79 31.24 8.11
CA ALA A 23 7.44 32.31 9.04
C ALA A 23 6.43 33.30 8.44
N LEU A 24 6.61 33.69 7.17
CA LEU A 24 5.65 34.55 6.47
C LEU A 24 4.30 33.86 6.24
N ALA A 25 4.29 32.54 6.03
CA ALA A 25 3.08 31.76 5.83
C ALA A 25 2.30 31.51 7.14
N LEU A 26 3.01 31.34 8.27
CA LEU A 26 2.39 31.14 9.59
C LEU A 26 1.87 32.45 10.21
N LEU A 27 2.47 33.58 9.87
CA LEU A 27 2.12 34.91 10.40
C LEU A 27 1.29 35.73 9.41
N GLN A 28 0.49 35.06 8.57
CA GLN A 28 -0.25 35.70 7.47
C GLN A 28 -1.11 36.90 7.93
N GLY A 29 -1.09 37.97 7.13
CA GLY A 29 -1.78 39.23 7.40
C GLY A 29 -0.95 40.24 8.19
N ASP A 30 -0.01 39.77 9.02
CA ASP A 30 0.91 40.63 9.77
C ASP A 30 2.22 40.86 9.00
N SER A 31 2.73 42.09 9.07
CA SER A 31 4.04 42.42 8.51
C SER A 31 5.16 41.93 9.45
N VAL A 32 6.04 41.07 8.95
CA VAL A 32 7.18 40.54 9.71
C VAL A 32 8.44 41.37 9.41
N SER A 33 9.03 41.97 10.44
CA SER A 33 10.26 42.76 10.28
C SER A 33 11.45 41.90 9.84
N VAL A 34 12.45 42.53 9.21
CA VAL A 34 13.69 41.83 8.83
C VAL A 34 14.39 41.25 10.05
N ASP A 35 14.43 41.98 11.17
CA ASP A 35 15.07 41.52 12.39
C ASP A 35 14.36 40.29 12.96
N ARG A 36 13.03 40.24 12.90
CA ARG A 36 12.27 39.05 13.33
C ARG A 36 12.50 37.85 12.41
N LEU A 37 12.67 38.07 11.11
CA LEU A 37 13.07 37.01 10.17
C LEU A 37 14.52 36.55 10.38
N VAL A 38 15.40 37.44 10.85
CA VAL A 38 16.76 37.06 11.28
C VAL A 38 16.68 36.17 12.52
N ASP A 39 15.89 36.54 13.52
CA ASP A 39 15.71 35.75 14.74
C ASP A 39 15.15 34.36 14.45
N VAL A 40 14.17 34.25 13.53
CA VAL A 40 13.61 32.95 13.09
C VAL A 40 14.70 32.02 12.53
N VAL A 41 15.62 32.56 11.74
CA VAL A 41 16.57 31.76 10.95
C VAL A 41 17.86 31.44 11.71
N TRP A 42 18.29 32.35 12.60
CA TRP A 42 19.57 32.23 13.31
C TRP A 42 19.46 32.23 14.84
N GLY A 43 18.28 32.50 15.42
CA GLY A 43 18.10 32.62 16.86
C GLY A 43 19.05 33.66 17.47
N ASP A 44 19.62 33.34 18.63
CA ASP A 44 20.46 34.25 19.41
C ASP A 44 21.87 34.50 18.81
N ARG A 45 22.23 33.86 17.70
CA ARG A 45 23.58 33.95 17.09
C ARG A 45 23.56 34.31 15.61
N PRO A 46 23.02 35.50 15.23
CA PRO A 46 23.02 35.93 13.84
C PRO A 46 24.42 36.36 13.36
N PRO A 47 24.84 35.98 12.14
CA PRO A 47 26.05 36.53 11.53
C PRO A 47 25.86 38.02 11.19
N ARG A 48 26.96 38.77 11.06
CA ARG A 48 26.91 40.21 10.70
C ARG A 48 26.20 40.49 9.36
N THR A 49 26.08 39.49 8.50
CA THR A 49 25.42 39.54 7.18
C THR A 49 23.99 38.97 7.18
N ALA A 50 23.39 38.71 8.35
CA ALA A 50 22.09 38.04 8.46
C ALA A 50 20.97 38.82 7.76
N SER A 51 20.87 40.14 8.01
CA SER A 51 19.83 40.97 7.40
C SER A 51 19.93 41.00 5.87
N ASP A 52 21.14 41.05 5.31
CA ASP A 52 21.34 41.01 3.86
C ASP A 52 21.01 39.63 3.28
N THR A 53 21.30 38.56 4.02
CA THR A 53 20.94 37.20 3.64
C THR A 53 19.42 37.01 3.61
N VAL A 54 18.68 37.55 4.58
CA VAL A 54 17.21 37.57 4.58
C VAL A 54 16.67 38.33 3.37
N ARG A 55 17.18 39.53 3.08
CA ARG A 55 16.76 40.31 1.90
C ARG A 55 16.99 39.54 0.59
N ASN A 56 18.11 38.82 0.48
CA ASN A 56 18.39 37.95 -0.65
C ASN A 56 17.41 36.78 -0.76
N HIS A 57 17.03 36.16 0.37
CA HIS A 57 15.99 35.12 0.39
C HIS A 57 14.62 35.69 -0.02
N LEU A 58 14.23 36.86 0.48
CA LEU A 58 12.98 37.53 0.11
C LEU A 58 12.94 37.89 -1.39
N SER A 59 14.05 38.42 -1.93
CA SER A 59 14.19 38.70 -3.37
C SER A 59 14.06 37.44 -4.21
N TYR A 60 14.67 36.33 -3.78
CA TYR A 60 14.51 35.04 -4.45
C TYR A 60 13.07 34.53 -4.37
N LEU A 61 12.42 34.62 -3.20
CA LEU A 61 11.04 34.20 -2.99
C LEU A 61 10.07 34.95 -3.92
N ARG A 62 10.25 36.28 -4.07
CA ARG A 62 9.47 37.08 -5.03
C ARG A 62 9.53 36.59 -6.48
N ARG A 63 10.63 35.94 -6.87
CA ARG A 63 10.83 35.42 -8.23
C ARG A 63 10.25 34.02 -8.44
N ILE A 64 10.24 33.18 -7.40
CA ILE A 64 9.81 31.77 -7.50
C ILE A 64 8.34 31.57 -7.12
N LEU A 65 7.75 32.51 -6.36
CA LEU A 65 6.36 32.41 -5.97
C LEU A 65 5.43 32.46 -7.20
N PRO A 66 4.34 31.69 -7.16
CA PRO A 66 3.38 31.55 -8.25
C PRO A 66 2.55 32.82 -8.46
N GLU A 67 1.94 32.94 -9.63
CA GLU A 67 0.92 33.97 -9.87
C GLU A 67 -0.23 33.81 -8.85
N GLY A 68 -0.54 34.89 -8.12
CA GLY A 68 -1.48 34.87 -6.99
C GLY A 68 -0.85 34.74 -5.60
N ALA A 69 0.48 34.62 -5.48
CA ALA A 69 1.19 34.72 -4.20
C ALA A 69 2.37 35.72 -4.30
N ALA A 70 2.41 36.72 -3.41
CA ALA A 70 3.44 37.76 -3.47
C ALA A 70 4.00 38.10 -2.09
N VAL A 71 5.32 38.26 -2.00
CA VAL A 71 5.97 38.84 -0.82
C VAL A 71 6.03 40.35 -0.99
N VAL A 72 5.17 41.06 -0.27
CA VAL A 72 5.00 42.52 -0.38
C VAL A 72 5.76 43.20 0.75
N ALA A 73 6.44 44.31 0.42
CA ALA A 73 7.04 45.17 1.44
C ALA A 73 5.98 46.12 1.99
N ARG A 74 5.89 46.20 3.32
CA ARG A 74 4.98 47.06 4.07
C ARG A 74 5.81 47.92 5.04
N PRO A 75 5.29 49.04 5.57
CA PRO A 75 6.03 49.90 6.49
C PRO A 75 6.63 49.17 7.72
N ALA A 76 5.97 48.10 8.19
CA ALA A 76 6.39 47.31 9.34
C ALA A 76 7.24 46.06 8.98
N GLY A 77 7.52 45.80 7.70
CA GLY A 77 8.32 44.64 7.27
C GLY A 77 7.85 44.01 5.96
N TYR A 78 7.80 42.68 5.93
CA TYR A 78 7.38 41.90 4.77
C TYR A 78 6.18 41.03 5.13
N ALA A 79 5.22 40.92 4.20
CA ALA A 79 4.06 40.06 4.34
C ALA A 79 3.93 39.15 3.12
N LEU A 80 3.36 37.95 3.31
CA LEU A 80 2.92 37.09 2.23
C LEU A 80 1.45 37.36 1.93
N GLU A 81 1.17 37.88 0.74
CA GLU A 81 -0.18 38.13 0.25
C GLU A 81 -0.59 37.04 -0.74
N LEU A 82 -1.81 36.51 -0.58
CA LEU A 82 -2.41 35.51 -1.46
C LEU A 82 -3.68 36.09 -2.07
N SER A 83 -3.76 36.13 -3.40
CA SER A 83 -4.89 36.69 -4.17
C SER A 83 -5.98 35.65 -4.47
N GLY A 84 -5.76 34.39 -4.09
CA GLY A 84 -6.65 33.25 -4.26
C GLY A 84 -5.95 31.94 -3.87
N GLY A 85 -6.64 31.05 -3.17
CA GLY A 85 -6.03 29.91 -2.47
C GLY A 85 -5.56 30.28 -1.05
N GLY A 86 -5.05 29.30 -0.31
CA GLY A 86 -4.62 29.48 1.08
C GLY A 86 -3.40 28.63 1.40
N VAL A 87 -2.72 28.97 2.50
CA VAL A 87 -1.73 28.07 3.11
C VAL A 87 -2.48 26.84 3.59
N ASP A 88 -1.91 25.66 3.37
CA ASP A 88 -2.47 24.35 3.76
C ASP A 88 -2.98 24.34 5.21
N VAL A 89 -2.22 24.92 6.14
CA VAL A 89 -2.60 25.10 7.55
C VAL A 89 -3.90 25.89 7.68
N GLN A 90 -4.04 27.02 6.98
CA GLN A 90 -5.24 27.86 7.07
C GLN A 90 -6.45 27.16 6.46
N VAL A 91 -6.26 26.52 5.30
CA VAL A 91 -7.33 25.73 4.65
C VAL A 91 -7.77 24.59 5.58
N ALA A 92 -6.83 23.92 6.25
CA ALA A 92 -7.14 22.89 7.23
C ALA A 92 -7.90 23.46 8.44
N GLU A 93 -7.45 24.58 9.02
CA GLU A 93 -8.12 25.26 10.14
C GLU A 93 -9.56 25.68 9.78
N ASP A 94 -9.76 26.23 8.58
CA ASP A 94 -11.08 26.63 8.08
C ASP A 94 -12.00 25.42 7.88
N LEU A 95 -11.50 24.34 7.27
CA LEU A 95 -12.25 23.10 7.07
C LEU A 95 -12.64 22.45 8.39
N ILE A 96 -11.72 22.41 9.36
CA ILE A 96 -11.98 21.90 10.72
C ILE A 96 -13.04 22.78 11.41
N GLY A 97 -12.91 24.11 11.33
CA GLY A 97 -13.89 25.04 11.88
C GLY A 97 -15.28 24.89 11.24
N GLN A 98 -15.34 24.69 9.93
CA GLN A 98 -16.59 24.41 9.22
C GLN A 98 -17.19 23.05 9.60
N ALA A 99 -16.36 22.04 9.81
CA ALA A 99 -16.80 20.73 10.27
C ALA A 99 -17.42 20.81 11.68
N ILE A 100 -16.79 21.53 12.61
CA ILE A 100 -17.28 21.74 13.98
C ILE A 100 -18.65 22.44 13.98
N ARG A 101 -18.86 23.41 13.09
CA ARG A 101 -20.14 24.14 12.97
C ARG A 101 -21.21 23.36 12.18
N SER A 102 -20.84 22.28 11.50
CA SER A 102 -21.75 21.50 10.66
C SER A 102 -22.65 20.62 11.53
N THR A 103 -23.96 20.76 11.35
CA THR A 103 -24.96 19.85 11.94
C THR A 103 -25.13 18.58 11.10
N ASP A 104 -24.75 18.61 9.82
CA ASP A 104 -24.71 17.44 8.95
C ASP A 104 -23.41 16.66 9.17
N VAL A 105 -23.56 15.43 9.64
CA VAL A 105 -22.46 14.50 9.96
C VAL A 105 -21.65 14.11 8.72
N ARG A 106 -22.29 13.96 7.55
CA ARG A 106 -21.56 13.62 6.30
C ARG A 106 -20.70 14.78 5.83
N GLN A 107 -21.21 16.00 5.92
CA GLN A 107 -20.41 17.19 5.61
C GLN A 107 -19.28 17.41 6.62
N ARG A 108 -19.50 17.07 7.89
CA ARG A 108 -18.46 17.10 8.93
C ARG A 108 -17.33 16.13 8.56
N GLU A 109 -17.67 14.89 8.23
CA GLU A 109 -16.75 13.83 7.83
C GLU A 109 -15.91 14.23 6.60
N ASP A 110 -16.56 14.65 5.51
CA ASP A 110 -15.88 15.02 4.25
C ASP A 110 -14.90 16.18 4.43
N ARG A 111 -15.30 17.20 5.20
CA ARG A 111 -14.44 18.35 5.52
C ARG A 111 -13.23 17.95 6.36
N LEU A 112 -13.41 17.08 7.36
CA LEU A 112 -12.31 16.60 8.21
C LEU A 112 -11.34 15.71 7.44
N ARG A 113 -11.85 14.82 6.58
CA ARG A 113 -11.03 14.00 5.68
C ARG A 113 -10.19 14.86 4.75
N THR A 114 -10.82 15.89 4.15
CA THR A 114 -10.14 16.86 3.30
C THR A 114 -9.07 17.64 4.07
N ALA A 115 -9.37 18.09 5.29
CA ALA A 115 -8.43 18.82 6.13
C ALA A 115 -7.20 17.97 6.51
N ILE A 116 -7.40 16.68 6.83
CA ILE A 116 -6.31 15.75 7.18
C ILE A 116 -5.46 15.41 5.95
N ALA A 117 -6.06 15.32 4.75
CA ALA A 117 -5.35 15.01 3.51
C ALA A 117 -4.35 16.10 3.07
N LEU A 118 -4.48 17.33 3.58
CA LEU A 118 -3.53 18.42 3.30
C LEU A 118 -2.15 18.18 3.93
N TRP A 119 -2.06 17.31 4.94
CA TRP A 119 -0.83 17.04 5.68
C TRP A 119 -0.07 15.87 5.05
N GLN A 120 0.95 16.16 4.23
CA GLN A 120 1.79 15.14 3.56
C GLN A 120 2.95 14.60 4.42
N GLY A 121 2.92 14.85 5.73
CA GLY A 121 3.96 14.46 6.68
C GLY A 121 3.86 15.22 8.00
N PRO A 122 4.84 15.09 8.92
CA PRO A 122 4.87 15.86 10.15
C PRO A 122 4.81 17.38 9.86
N PRO A 123 3.97 18.15 10.57
CA PRO A 123 3.91 19.60 10.42
C PRO A 123 5.30 20.23 10.56
N LEU A 124 5.70 21.03 9.56
CA LEU A 124 7.01 21.69 9.51
C LEU A 124 8.21 20.73 9.62
N GLY A 125 8.08 19.49 9.12
CA GLY A 125 9.10 18.43 9.25
C GLY A 125 10.51 18.83 8.81
N ASP A 126 10.66 19.63 7.74
CA ASP A 126 11.98 20.11 7.29
C ASP A 126 12.61 21.16 8.22
N LEU A 127 11.87 21.68 9.19
CA LEU A 127 12.24 22.82 10.05
C LEU A 127 12.25 22.45 11.54
N THR A 128 12.15 21.17 11.89
CA THR A 128 12.09 20.71 13.29
C THR A 128 13.35 20.99 14.10
N ASP A 129 14.50 21.21 13.47
CA ASP A 129 15.76 21.54 14.16
C ASP A 129 15.87 23.03 14.54
N MET A 130 14.87 23.83 14.18
CA MET A 130 14.82 25.27 14.44
C MET A 130 13.85 25.59 15.57
N VAL A 131 14.40 25.93 16.75
CA VAL A 131 13.67 26.19 18.00
C VAL A 131 12.45 27.12 17.84
N TRP A 132 12.53 28.11 16.96
CA TRP A 132 11.42 29.05 16.71
C TRP A 132 10.14 28.34 16.22
N PHE A 133 10.27 27.26 15.47
CA PHE A 133 9.14 26.51 14.91
C PHE A 133 8.57 25.46 15.86
N ASP A 134 9.22 25.13 16.98
CA ASP A 134 8.79 24.05 17.89
C ASP A 134 7.37 24.26 18.41
N SER A 135 7.08 25.46 18.91
CA SER A 135 5.76 25.81 19.45
C SER A 135 4.66 25.76 18.37
N HIS A 136 5.00 26.16 17.14
CA HIS A 136 4.10 26.10 15.99
C HIS A 136 3.87 24.64 15.56
N ALA A 137 4.94 23.84 15.43
CA ALA A 137 4.84 22.43 15.09
C ALA A 137 4.00 21.66 16.13
N GLN A 138 4.19 21.92 17.43
CA GLN A 138 3.36 21.37 18.50
C GLN A 138 1.89 21.79 18.38
N ARG A 139 1.62 23.08 18.11
CA ARG A 139 0.26 23.59 17.87
C ARG A 139 -0.41 22.85 16.70
N LEU A 140 0.28 22.66 15.58
CA LEU A 140 -0.25 21.99 14.40
C LEU A 140 -0.44 20.49 14.62
N ARG A 141 0.46 19.83 15.37
CA ARG A 141 0.27 18.42 15.78
C ARG A 141 -0.99 18.24 16.63
N ARG A 142 -1.25 19.17 17.57
CA ARG A 142 -2.49 19.17 18.36
C ARG A 142 -3.73 19.37 17.49
N LEU A 143 -3.69 20.30 16.53
CA LEU A 143 -4.77 20.52 15.58
C LEU A 143 -5.07 19.26 14.74
N LEU A 144 -4.03 18.61 14.22
CA LEU A 144 -4.17 17.39 13.42
C LEU A 144 -4.76 16.23 14.25
N LEU A 145 -4.29 16.07 15.50
CA LEU A 145 -4.84 15.08 16.42
C LEU A 145 -6.32 15.36 16.70
N GLN A 146 -6.69 16.62 16.95
CA GLN A 146 -8.08 17.02 17.16
C GLN A 146 -8.94 16.73 15.93
N ALA A 147 -8.46 17.00 14.71
CA ALA A 147 -9.18 16.70 13.48
C ALA A 147 -9.44 15.20 13.30
N ARG A 148 -8.43 14.36 13.60
CA ARG A 148 -8.56 12.89 13.56
C ARG A 148 -9.60 12.39 14.57
N ARG A 149 -9.58 12.93 15.79
CA ARG A 149 -10.56 12.64 16.83
C ARG A 149 -11.99 12.95 16.38
N LEU A 150 -12.21 14.16 15.85
CA LEU A 150 -13.51 14.56 15.29
C LEU A 150 -13.95 13.70 14.12
N LEU A 151 -13.01 13.21 13.30
CA LEU A 151 -13.32 12.34 12.16
C LEU A 151 -13.78 10.97 12.64
N ILE A 152 -13.14 10.41 13.66
CA ILE A 152 -13.56 9.14 14.28
C ILE A 152 -14.97 9.27 14.85
N ASP A 153 -15.25 10.34 15.60
CA ASP A 153 -16.60 10.63 16.11
C ASP A 153 -17.64 10.67 14.98
N ALA A 154 -17.38 11.46 13.93
CA ALA A 154 -18.29 11.59 12.80
C ALA A 154 -18.52 10.24 12.09
N ARG A 155 -17.48 9.41 11.93
CA ARG A 155 -17.58 8.08 11.30
C ARG A 155 -18.34 7.08 12.18
N LEU A 156 -18.23 7.17 13.50
CA LEU A 156 -19.07 6.40 14.42
C LEU A 156 -20.54 6.81 14.36
N GLU A 157 -20.83 8.10 14.26
CA GLU A 157 -22.19 8.65 14.05
C GLU A 157 -22.80 8.21 12.70
N LEU A 158 -21.98 8.06 11.65
CA LEU A 158 -22.41 7.54 10.34
C LEU A 158 -22.60 6.02 10.30
N GLY A 159 -22.31 5.32 11.39
CA GLY A 159 -22.43 3.87 11.45
C GLY A 159 -21.26 3.11 10.80
N GLU A 160 -20.12 3.74 10.56
CA GLU A 160 -18.92 3.09 10.00
C GLU A 160 -18.08 2.31 11.04
N HIS A 161 -18.70 1.93 12.16
CA HIS A 161 -18.06 1.30 13.32
C HIS A 161 -17.19 0.08 12.94
N ARG A 162 -17.61 -0.76 11.98
CA ARG A 162 -16.83 -1.92 11.53
C ARG A 162 -15.50 -1.55 10.86
N TYR A 163 -15.46 -0.42 10.15
CA TYR A 163 -14.25 0.04 9.45
C TYR A 163 -13.26 0.73 10.39
N LEU A 164 -13.74 1.22 11.54
CA LEU A 164 -12.92 1.93 12.54
C LEU A 164 -12.21 0.99 13.52
N VAL A 165 -12.65 -0.26 13.68
CA VAL A 165 -12.09 -1.17 14.71
C VAL A 165 -10.57 -1.31 14.60
N SER A 166 -10.05 -1.65 13.41
CA SER A 166 -8.60 -1.86 13.25
C SER A 166 -7.78 -0.58 13.45
N GLU A 167 -8.31 0.57 13.00
CA GLU A 167 -7.69 1.88 13.20
C GLU A 167 -7.65 2.26 14.69
N LEU A 168 -8.74 2.01 15.41
CA LEU A 168 -8.82 2.25 16.86
C LEU A 168 -7.95 1.29 17.67
N GLU A 169 -7.87 0.01 17.31
CA GLU A 169 -6.98 -0.96 17.95
C GLU A 169 -5.50 -0.54 17.84
N GLU A 170 -5.10 0.04 16.71
CA GLU A 170 -3.76 0.61 16.54
C GLU A 170 -3.55 1.86 17.38
N LEU A 171 -4.47 2.82 17.33
CA LEU A 171 -4.38 4.05 18.13
C LEU A 171 -4.36 3.76 19.64
N THR A 172 -5.13 2.80 20.13
CA THR A 172 -5.10 2.39 21.55
C THR A 172 -3.81 1.68 21.95
N ARG A 173 -3.07 1.07 21.01
CA ARG A 173 -1.74 0.50 21.29
C ARG A 173 -0.68 1.59 21.37
N GLU A 174 -0.78 2.60 20.50
CA GLU A 174 0.14 3.76 20.51
C GLU A 174 -0.12 4.70 21.69
N HIS A 175 -1.37 4.80 22.13
CA HIS A 175 -1.82 5.67 23.22
C HIS A 175 -2.58 4.86 24.27
N PRO A 176 -1.89 3.98 25.03
CA PRO A 176 -2.54 3.02 25.93
C PRO A 176 -3.33 3.65 27.08
N LEU A 177 -3.01 4.89 27.46
CA LEU A 177 -3.65 5.63 28.54
C LEU A 177 -4.76 6.60 28.06
N ASP A 178 -5.07 6.64 26.75
CA ASP A 178 -6.08 7.54 26.20
C ASP A 178 -7.48 6.92 26.28
N GLU A 179 -8.18 7.23 27.36
CA GLU A 179 -9.50 6.67 27.67
C GLU A 179 -10.53 6.90 26.56
N GLN A 180 -10.48 8.04 25.87
CA GLN A 180 -11.43 8.36 24.79
C GLN A 180 -11.26 7.41 23.60
N LEU A 181 -10.03 7.08 23.21
CA LEU A 181 -9.74 6.12 22.14
C LEU A 181 -10.29 4.72 22.49
N HIS A 182 -10.14 4.31 23.74
CA HIS A 182 -10.72 3.06 24.24
C HIS A 182 -12.24 3.09 24.25
N GLY A 183 -12.86 4.20 24.65
CA GLY A 183 -14.33 4.38 24.59
C GLY A 183 -14.88 4.25 23.16
N TRP A 184 -14.19 4.81 22.16
CA TRP A 184 -14.54 4.61 20.75
C TRP A 184 -14.35 3.16 20.30
N LEU A 185 -13.26 2.51 20.71
CA LEU A 185 -13.01 1.11 20.39
C LEU A 185 -14.11 0.21 20.99
N MET A 186 -14.45 0.40 22.27
CA MET A 186 -15.56 -0.29 22.94
C MET A 186 -16.87 -0.10 22.18
N THR A 187 -17.20 1.13 21.79
CA THR A 187 -18.42 1.45 21.03
C THR A 187 -18.42 0.78 19.66
N ALA A 188 -17.28 0.81 18.96
CA ALA A 188 -17.14 0.23 17.63
C ALA A 188 -17.27 -1.30 17.65
N LEU A 189 -16.62 -1.95 18.62
CA LEU A 189 -16.69 -3.39 18.86
C LEU A 189 -18.11 -3.82 19.23
N TYR A 190 -18.75 -3.12 20.18
CA TYR A 190 -20.12 -3.41 20.59
C TYR A 190 -21.11 -3.30 19.42
N ARG A 191 -21.09 -2.19 18.67
CA ARG A 191 -21.94 -1.99 17.48
C ARG A 191 -21.65 -2.99 16.34
N SER A 192 -20.44 -3.56 16.32
CA SER A 192 -20.08 -4.65 15.39
C SER A 192 -20.57 -6.02 15.83
N GLY A 193 -21.28 -6.14 16.96
CA GLY A 193 -21.73 -7.41 17.54
C GLY A 193 -20.66 -8.12 18.37
N ARG A 194 -19.53 -7.46 18.66
CA ARG A 194 -18.39 -8.01 19.42
C ARG A 194 -18.43 -7.52 20.87
N GLN A 195 -19.51 -7.83 21.59
CA GLN A 195 -19.73 -7.37 22.97
C GLN A 195 -18.61 -7.81 23.93
N ALA A 196 -18.17 -9.07 23.85
CA ALA A 196 -17.10 -9.60 24.71
C ALA A 196 -15.79 -8.84 24.50
N ASP A 197 -15.43 -8.56 23.25
CA ASP A 197 -14.20 -7.81 22.92
C ASP A 197 -14.26 -6.36 23.40
N ALA A 198 -15.45 -5.74 23.39
CA ALA A 198 -15.64 -4.40 23.94
C ALA A 198 -15.39 -4.35 25.45
N LEU A 199 -15.89 -5.33 26.21
CA LEU A 199 -15.66 -5.42 27.66
C LEU A 199 -14.20 -5.77 27.97
N GLU A 200 -13.57 -6.62 27.16
CA GLU A 200 -12.15 -6.94 27.28
C GLU A 200 -11.26 -5.70 27.06
N ALA A 201 -11.60 -4.83 26.10
CA ALA A 201 -10.89 -3.57 25.88
C ALA A 201 -10.93 -2.66 27.12
N TYR A 202 -12.10 -2.55 27.76
CA TYR A 202 -12.25 -1.81 29.01
C TYR A 202 -11.43 -2.41 30.16
N HIS A 203 -11.49 -3.74 30.35
CA HIS A 203 -10.74 -4.40 31.41
C HIS A 203 -9.23 -4.23 31.24
N ARG A 204 -8.74 -4.31 30.00
CA ARG A 204 -7.32 -4.06 29.68
C ARG A 204 -6.91 -2.63 30.01
N LEU A 205 -7.72 -1.63 29.65
CA LEU A 205 -7.45 -0.24 30.00
C LEU A 205 -7.46 -0.06 31.52
N ARG A 206 -8.45 -0.62 32.23
CA ARG A 206 -8.55 -0.52 33.69
C ARG A 206 -7.29 -1.04 34.39
N ILE A 207 -6.78 -2.20 33.97
CA ILE A 207 -5.52 -2.76 34.49
C ILE A 207 -4.37 -1.80 34.17
N THR A 208 -4.29 -1.30 32.94
CA THR A 208 -3.21 -0.41 32.51
C THR A 208 -3.19 0.92 33.29
N LEU A 209 -4.36 1.54 33.53
CA LEU A 209 -4.47 2.78 34.30
C LEU A 209 -4.14 2.57 35.79
N ASP A 210 -4.57 1.45 36.37
CA ASP A 210 -4.26 1.12 37.75
C ASP A 210 -2.76 0.85 37.94
N GLU A 211 -2.15 0.07 37.05
CA GLU A 211 -0.72 -0.27 37.10
C GLU A 211 0.18 0.94 36.82
N GLN A 212 -0.16 1.80 35.86
CA GLN A 212 0.73 2.91 35.44
C GLN A 212 0.46 4.22 36.16
N LEU A 213 -0.79 4.50 36.54
CA LEU A 213 -1.20 5.78 37.10
C LEU A 213 -1.86 5.64 38.50
N GLY A 214 -2.22 4.42 38.94
CA GLY A 214 -2.95 4.20 40.19
C GLY A 214 -4.36 4.78 40.18
N VAL A 215 -4.96 4.93 39.00
CA VAL A 215 -6.29 5.51 38.81
C VAL A 215 -7.21 4.51 38.14
N LEU A 216 -8.50 4.65 38.40
CA LEU A 216 -9.55 3.89 37.72
C LEU A 216 -10.06 4.66 36.49
N PRO A 217 -10.66 3.96 35.48
CA PRO A 217 -11.25 4.60 34.31
C PRO A 217 -12.26 5.69 34.67
N ASP A 218 -12.43 6.67 33.81
CA ASP A 218 -13.35 7.78 33.99
C ASP A 218 -14.83 7.34 34.06
N ILE A 219 -15.69 8.29 34.41
CA ILE A 219 -17.13 8.03 34.55
C ILE A 219 -17.74 7.64 33.20
N ALA A 220 -17.30 8.25 32.10
CA ALA A 220 -17.85 7.99 30.76
C ALA A 220 -17.60 6.54 30.31
N LEU A 221 -16.41 5.99 30.57
CA LEU A 221 -16.09 4.60 30.24
C LEU A 221 -16.79 3.60 31.15
N ARG A 222 -16.95 3.90 32.45
CA ARG A 222 -17.73 3.06 33.37
C ARG A 222 -19.20 3.01 32.99
N ASP A 223 -19.75 4.15 32.58
CA ASP A 223 -21.13 4.24 32.09
C ASP A 223 -21.28 3.45 30.78
N LEU A 224 -20.29 3.54 29.87
CA LEU A 224 -20.27 2.74 28.65
C LEU A 224 -20.17 1.24 28.93
N GLU A 225 -19.30 0.80 29.84
CA GLU A 225 -19.24 -0.60 30.31
C GLU A 225 -20.61 -1.06 30.82
N THR A 226 -21.24 -0.26 31.69
CA THR A 226 -22.56 -0.55 32.26
C THR A 226 -23.64 -0.62 31.19
N ALA A 227 -23.63 0.30 30.23
CA ALA A 227 -24.58 0.32 29.13
C ALA A 227 -24.39 -0.88 28.18
N ILE A 228 -23.15 -1.29 27.92
CA ILE A 228 -22.82 -2.50 27.14
C ILE A 228 -23.30 -3.76 27.87
N LEU A 229 -23.08 -3.87 29.18
CA LEU A 229 -23.54 -5.00 30.00
C LEU A 229 -25.07 -5.10 30.03
N ARG A 230 -25.77 -3.97 30.03
CA ARG A 230 -27.25 -3.88 30.01
C ARG A 230 -27.86 -3.99 28.61
N GLN A 231 -27.02 -4.04 27.57
CA GLN A 231 -27.45 -3.98 26.17
C GLN A 231 -28.36 -2.78 25.89
N ASP A 232 -27.96 -1.61 26.40
CA ASP A 232 -28.78 -0.39 26.35
C ASP A 232 -29.15 -0.03 24.88
N PRO A 233 -30.45 0.14 24.57
CA PRO A 233 -30.89 0.61 23.25
C PRO A 233 -30.25 1.92 22.79
N ALA A 234 -29.79 2.78 23.70
CA ALA A 234 -29.07 4.01 23.37
C ALA A 234 -27.72 3.76 22.67
N LEU A 235 -27.14 2.58 22.87
CA LEU A 235 -25.90 2.16 22.20
C LEU A 235 -26.14 1.51 20.83
N ALA A 236 -27.39 1.21 20.49
CA ALA A 236 -27.75 0.62 19.22
C ALA A 236 -27.16 1.46 18.08
N PRO A 237 -26.66 0.82 17.00
CA PRO A 237 -26.20 1.56 15.85
C PRO A 237 -27.34 2.45 15.35
N PRO A 238 -27.05 3.70 14.91
CA PRO A 238 -28.07 4.55 14.32
C PRO A 238 -28.79 3.75 13.22
N PRO A 239 -30.13 3.83 13.14
CA PRO A 239 -30.89 3.04 12.19
C PRO A 239 -30.31 3.31 10.80
N THR A 240 -29.68 2.29 10.24
CA THR A 240 -29.29 2.30 8.84
C THR A 240 -30.59 2.54 8.08
N PRO A 241 -30.69 3.54 7.17
CA PRO A 241 -31.90 3.72 6.38
C PRO A 241 -32.30 2.36 5.81
N ALA A 242 -33.49 1.90 6.21
CA ALA A 242 -33.94 0.54 5.98
C ALA A 242 -33.80 0.19 4.49
N ALA A 243 -33.11 -0.91 4.24
CA ALA A 243 -33.01 -1.52 2.93
C ALA A 243 -34.41 -1.90 2.45
N VAL A 244 -34.98 -1.09 1.57
CA VAL A 244 -36.05 -1.52 0.68
C VAL A 244 -35.47 -2.59 -0.24
N ALA A 245 -36.22 -3.67 -0.38
CA ALA A 245 -35.91 -4.84 -1.18
C ALA A 245 -35.18 -4.57 -2.50
N ALA A 246 -34.13 -5.35 -2.73
CA ALA A 246 -33.62 -5.78 -4.04
C ALA A 246 -33.83 -4.82 -5.21
N THR A 247 -33.20 -3.65 -5.12
CA THR A 247 -32.64 -2.95 -6.29
C THR A 247 -31.28 -2.43 -5.86
N SER A 248 -30.27 -2.66 -6.71
CA SER A 248 -28.87 -2.31 -6.48
C SER A 248 -28.71 -0.90 -5.88
N PRO A 249 -27.79 -0.70 -4.91
CA PRO A 249 -27.65 0.61 -4.26
C PRO A 249 -27.20 1.69 -5.26
N PRO A 250 -27.68 2.94 -5.12
CA PRO A 250 -27.31 4.04 -6.00
C PRO A 250 -25.86 4.46 -5.75
N ALA A 251 -25.16 4.70 -6.85
CA ALA A 251 -23.81 5.23 -6.91
C ALA A 251 -23.71 6.56 -6.13
N THR A 252 -22.85 6.61 -5.12
CA THR A 252 -22.31 7.87 -4.62
C THR A 252 -21.44 8.49 -5.71
N ALA A 253 -21.68 9.78 -5.96
CA ALA A 253 -21.04 10.53 -7.03
C ALA A 253 -19.51 10.50 -6.91
N PRO A 254 -18.81 10.35 -8.05
CA PRO A 254 -17.38 10.16 -8.08
C PRO A 254 -16.66 11.44 -7.65
N VAL A 255 -15.63 11.31 -6.78
CA VAL A 255 -14.43 12.11 -6.97
C VAL A 255 -14.13 12.00 -8.46
N ARG A 256 -14.04 13.14 -9.17
CA ARG A 256 -13.77 13.18 -10.62
C ARG A 256 -12.34 12.67 -10.92
N ALA A 257 -12.01 11.46 -10.50
CA ALA A 257 -11.23 10.54 -11.31
C ALA A 257 -12.06 10.35 -12.57
N THR A 258 -11.59 10.93 -13.67
CA THR A 258 -12.01 10.56 -15.02
C THR A 258 -12.22 9.04 -15.04
N VAL A 259 -13.45 8.61 -15.30
CA VAL A 259 -13.73 7.24 -15.74
C VAL A 259 -12.63 6.91 -16.74
N PRO A 260 -11.76 5.92 -16.49
CA PRO A 260 -10.74 5.57 -17.47
C PRO A 260 -11.51 5.24 -18.74
N ALA A 261 -11.25 6.00 -19.80
CA ALA A 261 -11.75 5.70 -21.12
C ALA A 261 -11.56 4.18 -21.35
N LYS A 262 -12.66 3.50 -21.71
CA LYS A 262 -12.73 2.06 -21.93
C LYS A 262 -11.40 1.56 -22.50
N LEU A 263 -10.73 0.65 -21.80
CA LEU A 263 -9.44 0.10 -22.23
C LEU A 263 -9.56 -0.35 -23.69
N ASP A 264 -8.66 0.13 -24.53
CA ASP A 264 -8.66 -0.17 -25.95
C ASP A 264 -7.58 -1.19 -26.31
N ALA A 265 -7.59 -1.68 -27.55
CA ALA A 265 -6.63 -2.68 -28.01
C ALA A 265 -5.16 -2.27 -27.81
N LEU A 266 -4.86 -0.97 -27.88
CA LEU A 266 -3.51 -0.45 -27.68
C LEU A 266 -3.08 -0.56 -26.22
N ASP A 267 -3.99 -0.35 -25.26
CA ASP A 267 -3.71 -0.58 -23.84
C ASP A 267 -3.33 -2.05 -23.58
N PHE A 268 -4.08 -3.01 -24.15
CA PHE A 268 -3.73 -4.44 -24.05
C PHE A 268 -2.37 -4.79 -24.70
N GLN A 269 -2.05 -4.18 -25.84
CA GLN A 269 -0.76 -4.35 -26.52
C GLN A 269 0.39 -3.75 -25.71
N LEU A 270 0.16 -2.60 -25.07
CA LEU A 270 1.13 -1.97 -24.18
C LEU A 270 1.43 -2.85 -22.96
N ILE A 271 0.40 -3.42 -22.32
CA ILE A 271 0.62 -4.40 -21.23
C ILE A 271 1.38 -5.61 -21.74
N THR A 272 1.00 -6.18 -22.89
CA THR A 272 1.71 -7.34 -23.45
C THR A 272 3.19 -7.02 -23.70
N THR A 273 3.48 -5.81 -24.20
CA THR A 273 4.86 -5.34 -24.42
C THR A 273 5.64 -5.27 -23.11
N LEU A 274 5.04 -4.67 -22.07
CA LEU A 274 5.66 -4.54 -20.75
C LEU A 274 5.73 -5.87 -19.97
N GLN A 275 4.88 -6.85 -20.27
CA GLN A 275 5.03 -8.21 -19.77
C GLN A 275 6.26 -8.91 -20.37
N ILE A 276 6.66 -8.55 -21.59
CA ILE A 276 7.81 -9.15 -22.30
C ILE A 276 9.11 -8.43 -21.94
N GLU A 277 9.16 -7.10 -22.07
CA GLU A 277 10.33 -6.27 -21.78
C GLU A 277 9.95 -5.15 -20.79
N PRO A 278 9.83 -5.46 -19.49
CA PRO A 278 9.29 -4.55 -18.44
C PRO A 278 10.00 -3.20 -18.33
N ARG A 279 11.30 -3.17 -18.63
CA ARG A 279 12.16 -1.99 -18.54
C ARG A 279 12.52 -1.37 -19.91
N ALA A 280 11.87 -1.80 -21.00
CA ALA A 280 12.07 -1.18 -22.32
C ALA A 280 11.83 0.33 -22.26
N ASP A 281 12.69 1.13 -22.85
CA ASP A 281 12.46 2.58 -22.93
C ASP A 281 11.20 2.90 -23.77
N TRP A 282 10.63 4.08 -23.55
CA TRP A 282 9.40 4.50 -24.23
C TRP A 282 9.58 4.68 -25.75
N GLN A 283 10.81 4.88 -26.23
CA GLN A 283 11.12 4.99 -27.65
C GLN A 283 10.96 3.65 -28.35
N ARG A 284 11.52 2.57 -27.77
CA ARG A 284 11.33 1.19 -28.24
C ARG A 284 9.87 0.77 -28.16
N ILE A 285 9.21 1.03 -27.03
CA ILE A 285 7.78 0.69 -26.86
C ILE A 285 6.94 1.40 -27.93
N GLY A 286 7.16 2.70 -28.14
CA GLY A 286 6.47 3.46 -29.18
C GLY A 286 6.69 2.88 -30.58
N HIS A 287 7.94 2.52 -30.91
CA HIS A 287 8.27 1.88 -32.19
C HIS A 287 7.53 0.54 -32.40
N VAL A 288 7.52 -0.34 -31.39
CA VAL A 288 6.84 -1.65 -31.45
C VAL A 288 5.32 -1.50 -31.60
N LEU A 289 4.74 -0.49 -30.93
CA LEU A 289 3.30 -0.25 -30.93
C LEU A 289 2.82 0.62 -32.11
N GLY A 290 3.73 1.28 -32.83
CA GLY A 290 3.39 2.23 -33.89
C GLY A 290 2.80 3.55 -33.35
N VAL A 291 3.23 3.99 -32.16
CA VAL A 291 2.76 5.23 -31.53
C VAL A 291 3.93 6.08 -31.02
N THR A 292 3.68 7.36 -30.70
CA THR A 292 4.73 8.21 -30.12
C THR A 292 5.09 7.75 -28.70
N PRO A 293 6.36 7.93 -28.26
CA PRO A 293 6.80 7.53 -26.91
C PRO A 293 5.97 8.17 -25.80
N GLY A 294 5.62 9.45 -25.94
CA GLY A 294 4.76 10.17 -25.00
C GLY A 294 3.33 9.63 -24.92
N THR A 295 2.81 9.04 -26.01
CA THR A 295 1.49 8.38 -25.99
C THR A 295 1.53 7.08 -25.19
N ALA A 296 2.54 6.24 -25.40
CA ALA A 296 2.73 5.02 -24.62
C ALA A 296 2.93 5.33 -23.12
N ALA A 297 3.78 6.31 -22.80
CA ALA A 297 4.06 6.73 -21.42
C ALA A 297 2.81 7.25 -20.70
N ARG A 298 2.04 8.13 -21.35
CA ARG A 298 0.79 8.68 -20.79
C ARG A 298 -0.30 7.62 -20.58
N ARG A 299 -0.42 6.66 -21.50
CA ARG A 299 -1.36 5.54 -21.35
C ARG A 299 -0.98 4.63 -20.19
N TRP A 300 0.31 4.32 -20.05
CA TRP A 300 0.83 3.58 -18.90
C TRP A 300 0.55 4.32 -17.60
N ALA A 301 0.91 5.61 -17.51
CA ALA A 301 0.69 6.44 -16.33
C ALA A 301 -0.78 6.44 -15.88
N ARG A 302 -1.71 6.65 -16.83
CA ARG A 302 -3.16 6.58 -16.58
C ARG A 302 -3.59 5.23 -15.97
N MET A 303 -3.11 4.10 -16.52
CA MET A 303 -3.46 2.77 -16.00
C MET A 303 -2.85 2.51 -14.62
N THR A 304 -1.62 2.97 -14.38
CA THR A 304 -0.97 2.82 -13.08
C THR A 304 -1.58 3.69 -12.00
N GLU A 305 -1.97 4.94 -12.32
CA GLU A 305 -2.67 5.84 -11.40
C GLU A 305 -4.06 5.31 -11.02
N ALA A 306 -4.74 4.66 -11.97
CA ALA A 306 -6.02 4.00 -11.72
C ALA A 306 -5.89 2.62 -11.04
N GLY A 307 -4.67 2.16 -10.73
CA GLY A 307 -4.41 0.84 -10.13
C GLY A 307 -4.73 -0.35 -11.05
N MET A 308 -4.96 -0.12 -12.35
CA MET A 308 -5.39 -1.14 -13.32
C MET A 308 -4.24 -2.01 -13.81
N ALA A 309 -3.01 -1.49 -13.81
CA ALA A 309 -1.82 -2.22 -14.19
C ALA A 309 -0.63 -1.71 -13.38
N TRP A 310 0.33 -2.59 -13.11
CA TRP A 310 1.52 -2.22 -12.35
C TRP A 310 2.71 -3.10 -12.69
N LEU A 311 3.90 -2.55 -12.42
CA LEU A 311 5.16 -3.28 -12.45
C LEU A 311 5.65 -3.51 -11.03
N SER A 312 6.14 -4.72 -10.76
CA SER A 312 6.88 -5.07 -9.56
C SER A 312 8.11 -5.91 -9.90
N CYS A 313 9.07 -5.94 -8.99
CA CYS A 313 10.22 -6.84 -9.09
C CYS A 313 10.53 -7.44 -7.73
N HIS A 314 11.09 -8.63 -7.76
CA HIS A 314 11.50 -9.36 -6.58
C HIS A 314 12.75 -10.17 -6.91
N PRO A 315 13.57 -10.50 -5.90
CA PRO A 315 14.76 -11.28 -6.15
C PRO A 315 14.39 -12.75 -6.35
N MET A 316 15.07 -13.40 -7.29
CA MET A 316 14.97 -14.84 -7.55
C MET A 316 15.93 -15.65 -6.68
N ARG A 317 16.77 -14.97 -5.92
CA ARG A 317 17.77 -15.53 -5.00
C ARG A 317 17.75 -14.78 -3.69
N ILE A 318 18.29 -15.41 -2.66
CA ILE A 318 18.66 -14.75 -1.42
C ILE A 318 20.18 -14.88 -1.20
N PRO A 319 20.79 -14.12 -0.28
CA PRO A 319 22.25 -14.10 -0.10
C PRO A 319 22.93 -15.47 0.12
N GLU A 320 22.19 -16.50 0.52
CA GLU A 320 22.76 -17.82 0.85
C GLU A 320 22.02 -19.02 0.21
N ALA A 321 20.86 -18.81 -0.45
CA ALA A 321 20.07 -19.91 -1.00
C ALA A 321 19.08 -19.47 -2.09
N THR A 322 18.31 -20.44 -2.60
CA THR A 322 17.06 -20.17 -3.32
C THR A 322 15.94 -20.14 -2.28
N PRO A 323 15.04 -19.14 -2.30
CA PRO A 323 13.96 -19.08 -1.33
C PRO A 323 13.06 -20.32 -1.43
N MET A 324 12.71 -20.87 -0.28
CA MET A 324 11.79 -22.00 -0.16
C MET A 324 10.36 -21.50 -0.30
N VAL A 325 9.65 -21.91 -1.36
CA VAL A 325 8.25 -21.53 -1.56
C VAL A 325 7.34 -22.54 -0.87
N SER A 326 6.34 -22.04 -0.14
CA SER A 326 5.33 -22.82 0.54
C SER A 326 3.94 -22.35 0.13
N VAL A 327 3.06 -23.31 -0.14
CA VAL A 327 1.62 -23.10 -0.26
C VAL A 327 1.01 -23.39 1.09
N ILE A 328 0.30 -22.43 1.67
CA ILE A 328 -0.32 -22.58 2.98
C ILE A 328 -1.82 -22.32 2.85
N GLU A 329 -2.60 -23.31 3.26
CA GLU A 329 -4.05 -23.29 3.37
C GLU A 329 -4.42 -22.92 4.80
N ILE A 330 -5.39 -22.01 4.97
CA ILE A 330 -5.80 -21.51 6.28
C ILE A 330 -7.32 -21.67 6.38
N GLU A 331 -7.75 -22.35 7.44
CA GLU A 331 -9.14 -22.32 7.90
C GLU A 331 -9.31 -21.18 8.90
N CYS A 332 -10.38 -20.43 8.76
CA CYS A 332 -10.71 -19.30 9.61
C CYS A 332 -11.91 -19.60 10.50
N VAL A 333 -11.96 -18.89 11.63
CA VAL A 333 -13.19 -18.76 12.41
C VAL A 333 -14.22 -18.00 11.58
N ALA A 334 -15.49 -18.44 11.62
CA ALA A 334 -16.57 -17.84 10.87
C ALA A 334 -16.64 -16.31 11.10
N GLY A 335 -16.74 -15.55 10.01
CA GLY A 335 -16.77 -14.09 10.03
C GLY A 335 -15.40 -13.40 10.13
N GLN A 336 -14.30 -14.13 10.34
CA GLN A 336 -12.96 -13.56 10.48
C GLN A 336 -12.10 -13.61 9.20
N THR A 337 -12.54 -14.31 8.16
CA THR A 337 -11.75 -14.56 6.93
C THR A 337 -11.19 -13.28 6.30
N GLN A 338 -12.00 -12.22 6.20
CA GLN A 338 -11.54 -10.95 5.61
C GLN A 338 -10.51 -10.21 6.46
N ALA A 339 -10.64 -10.28 7.79
CA ALA A 339 -9.70 -9.66 8.72
C ALA A 339 -8.36 -10.39 8.69
N VAL A 340 -8.40 -11.72 8.76
CA VAL A 340 -7.21 -12.57 8.66
C VAL A 340 -6.50 -12.36 7.32
N ALA A 341 -7.24 -12.33 6.19
CA ALA A 341 -6.64 -12.08 4.88
C ALA A 341 -6.00 -10.68 4.76
N ALA A 342 -6.64 -9.65 5.33
CA ALA A 342 -6.10 -8.28 5.33
C ALA A 342 -4.80 -8.17 6.14
N GLU A 343 -4.76 -8.81 7.31
CA GLU A 343 -3.62 -8.83 8.22
C GLU A 343 -2.43 -9.58 7.60
N ILE A 344 -2.67 -10.80 7.09
CA ILE A 344 -1.64 -11.62 6.44
C ILE A 344 -1.12 -10.96 5.16
N ALA A 345 -1.93 -10.20 4.43
CA ALA A 345 -1.47 -9.45 3.25
C ALA A 345 -0.37 -8.41 3.58
N GLN A 346 -0.20 -8.03 4.84
CA GLN A 346 0.88 -7.15 5.28
C GLN A 346 2.24 -7.83 5.34
N ASP A 347 2.29 -9.15 5.37
CA ASP A 347 3.51 -9.89 5.65
C ASP A 347 4.46 -9.88 4.42
N PRO A 348 5.74 -9.45 4.56
CA PRO A 348 6.65 -9.27 3.42
C PRO A 348 7.04 -10.55 2.67
N HIS A 349 6.98 -11.70 3.31
CA HIS A 349 7.31 -13.00 2.69
C HIS A 349 6.14 -13.58 1.88
N ILE A 350 4.96 -12.98 1.93
CA ILE A 350 3.78 -13.43 1.20
C ILE A 350 3.74 -12.82 -0.20
N PHE A 351 3.76 -13.69 -1.21
CA PHE A 351 3.59 -13.33 -2.60
C PHE A 351 2.11 -13.11 -2.93
N THR A 352 1.28 -14.10 -2.62
CA THR A 352 -0.14 -14.11 -2.97
C THR A 352 -0.98 -14.46 -1.74
N ALA A 353 -2.12 -13.77 -1.57
CA ALA A 353 -3.11 -14.09 -0.56
C ALA A 353 -4.52 -13.97 -1.17
N ASN A 354 -5.23 -15.10 -1.22
CA ASN A 354 -6.54 -15.22 -1.85
C ASN A 354 -7.54 -15.81 -0.84
N ILE A 355 -8.73 -15.21 -0.72
CA ILE A 355 -9.89 -15.89 -0.16
C ILE A 355 -10.43 -16.82 -1.24
N VAL A 356 -10.64 -18.09 -0.91
CA VAL A 356 -11.03 -19.11 -1.89
C VAL A 356 -12.23 -19.93 -1.39
N THR A 357 -12.87 -20.66 -2.29
CA THR A 357 -13.90 -21.66 -1.95
C THR A 357 -13.28 -22.98 -1.50
N GLY A 358 -14.03 -23.78 -0.76
CA GLY A 358 -13.69 -25.18 -0.46
C GLY A 358 -13.43 -25.42 1.02
N SER A 359 -12.58 -26.39 1.34
CA SER A 359 -12.22 -26.75 2.71
C SER A 359 -11.20 -25.81 3.36
N ARG A 360 -10.91 -24.69 2.71
CA ARG A 360 -9.91 -23.69 3.11
C ARG A 360 -10.52 -22.32 2.81
N ASP A 361 -10.38 -21.40 3.75
CA ASP A 361 -10.94 -20.06 3.59
C ASP A 361 -9.94 -19.13 2.90
N ILE A 362 -8.64 -19.31 3.20
CA ILE A 362 -7.55 -18.51 2.63
C ILE A 362 -6.47 -19.43 2.10
N LEU A 363 -5.96 -19.08 0.92
CA LEU A 363 -4.80 -19.72 0.29
C LEU A 363 -3.70 -18.67 0.12
N ILE A 364 -2.53 -18.94 0.69
CA ILE A 364 -1.35 -18.10 0.53
C ILE A 364 -0.21 -18.85 -0.16
N ILE A 365 0.53 -18.11 -0.98
CA ILE A 365 1.83 -18.53 -1.53
C ILE A 365 2.87 -17.62 -0.89
N ALA A 366 3.80 -18.21 -0.15
CA ALA A 366 4.80 -17.51 0.62
C ALA A 366 6.20 -18.08 0.34
N ALA A 367 7.22 -17.26 0.51
CA ALA A 367 8.61 -17.68 0.33
C ALA A 367 9.39 -17.45 1.63
N PHE A 368 10.26 -18.38 2.00
CA PHE A 368 11.01 -18.34 3.24
C PHE A 368 12.50 -18.57 2.96
N SER A 369 13.37 -18.09 3.83
CA SER A 369 14.80 -18.31 3.70
C SER A 369 15.20 -19.77 3.92
N ASP A 370 14.54 -20.42 4.89
CA ASP A 370 14.79 -21.79 5.31
C ASP A 370 13.56 -22.43 5.97
N ARG A 371 13.72 -23.68 6.43
CA ARG A 371 12.66 -24.44 7.11
C ARG A 371 12.29 -23.86 8.47
N ASP A 372 13.26 -23.36 9.22
CA ASP A 372 13.03 -22.83 10.58
C ASP A 372 12.20 -21.55 10.54
N SER A 373 12.38 -20.75 9.49
CA SER A 373 11.65 -19.52 9.23
C SER A 373 10.20 -19.79 8.83
N LEU A 374 9.97 -20.85 8.03
CA LEU A 374 8.61 -21.35 7.79
C LEU A 374 7.96 -21.84 9.10
N THR A 375 8.66 -22.65 9.89
CA THR A 375 8.13 -23.17 11.18
C THR A 375 7.75 -22.02 12.12
N ARG A 376 8.64 -21.04 12.30
CA ARG A 376 8.35 -19.83 13.09
C ARG A 376 7.14 -19.07 12.56
N TYR A 377 6.97 -18.97 11.25
CA TYR A 377 5.81 -18.32 10.68
C TYR A 377 4.51 -19.08 10.95
N LEU A 378 4.52 -20.41 10.78
CA LEU A 378 3.35 -21.25 11.04
C LEU A 378 2.95 -21.22 12.52
N ASP A 379 3.91 -21.38 13.44
CA ASP A 379 3.63 -21.51 14.87
C ASP A 379 3.45 -20.16 15.56
N ASN A 380 4.38 -19.23 15.35
CA ASN A 380 4.47 -17.99 16.14
C ASN A 380 3.75 -16.80 15.49
N ARG A 381 3.38 -16.90 14.20
CA ARG A 381 2.65 -15.84 13.50
C ARG A 381 1.26 -16.27 13.10
N LEU A 382 1.08 -17.36 12.35
CA LEU A 382 -0.25 -17.85 11.99
C LEU A 382 -0.95 -18.56 13.15
N GLY A 383 -0.23 -19.38 13.91
CA GLY A 383 -0.79 -20.19 15.00
C GLY A 383 -1.37 -19.36 16.15
N VAL A 384 -0.91 -18.12 16.31
CA VAL A 384 -1.40 -17.17 17.34
C VAL A 384 -2.29 -16.07 16.76
N LEU A 385 -2.51 -16.04 15.43
CA LEU A 385 -3.27 -14.97 14.79
C LEU A 385 -4.76 -15.14 15.08
N PRO A 386 -5.44 -14.15 15.71
CA PRO A 386 -6.86 -14.24 16.00
C PRO A 386 -7.68 -14.48 14.72
N GLY A 387 -8.57 -15.47 14.78
CA GLY A 387 -9.39 -15.87 13.65
C GLY A 387 -8.81 -16.98 12.78
N VAL A 388 -7.55 -17.40 12.98
CA VAL A 388 -7.02 -18.64 12.38
C VAL A 388 -7.46 -19.83 13.23
N LYS A 389 -8.07 -20.82 12.59
CA LYS A 389 -8.55 -22.06 13.21
C LYS A 389 -7.58 -23.22 12.99
N ALA A 390 -7.08 -23.36 11.76
CA ALA A 390 -6.13 -24.39 11.39
C ALA A 390 -5.30 -23.94 10.18
N THR A 391 -4.10 -24.53 10.05
CA THR A 391 -3.25 -24.33 8.87
C THR A 391 -2.79 -25.66 8.31
N ARG A 392 -2.60 -25.72 7.00
CA ARG A 392 -1.95 -26.83 6.29
C ARG A 392 -0.93 -26.24 5.33
N SER A 393 0.30 -26.74 5.38
CA SER A 393 1.38 -26.26 4.51
C SER A 393 1.88 -27.36 3.59
N SER A 394 2.34 -26.98 2.40
CA SER A 394 2.96 -27.85 1.41
C SER A 394 4.11 -27.11 0.75
N LEU A 395 5.32 -27.68 0.80
CA LEU A 395 6.49 -27.08 0.17
C LEU A 395 6.44 -27.27 -1.33
N ALA A 396 6.77 -26.24 -2.08
CA ALA A 396 6.98 -26.37 -3.52
C ALA A 396 8.36 -26.98 -3.77
N GLY A 397 8.40 -28.22 -4.25
CA GLY A 397 9.63 -28.91 -4.66
C GLY A 397 10.22 -28.34 -5.96
N ALA A 398 9.37 -27.79 -6.82
CA ALA A 398 9.79 -27.05 -8.01
C ALA A 398 8.68 -26.07 -8.43
N LEU A 399 9.07 -24.86 -8.84
CA LEU A 399 8.18 -23.87 -9.45
C LEU A 399 8.41 -23.85 -10.95
N HIS A 400 7.48 -24.43 -11.71
CA HIS A 400 7.60 -24.63 -13.16
C HIS A 400 7.17 -23.40 -13.95
N SER A 401 6.14 -22.72 -13.46
CA SER A 401 5.67 -21.44 -13.98
C SER A 401 5.18 -20.54 -12.86
N GLU A 402 5.42 -19.24 -13.02
CA GLU A 402 4.94 -18.19 -12.13
C GLU A 402 4.40 -17.01 -12.93
N GLY A 403 3.66 -16.13 -12.26
CA GLY A 403 2.87 -15.07 -12.93
C GLY A 403 3.67 -14.11 -13.81
N SER A 404 4.99 -14.02 -13.63
CA SER A 404 5.89 -13.24 -14.49
C SER A 404 5.96 -13.75 -15.94
N ARG A 405 5.61 -15.01 -16.20
CA ARG A 405 5.65 -15.64 -17.54
C ARG A 405 4.34 -15.54 -18.31
N TRP A 406 3.24 -15.33 -17.61
CA TRP A 406 1.92 -15.26 -18.23
C TRP A 406 1.76 -13.99 -19.06
N ARG A 407 1.00 -14.10 -20.16
CA ARG A 407 0.79 -13.02 -21.12
C ARG A 407 -0.69 -12.86 -21.45
N LEU A 408 -1.11 -11.62 -21.70
CA LEU A 408 -2.45 -11.35 -22.26
C LEU A 408 -2.60 -11.85 -23.70
N ASP A 409 -1.47 -12.03 -24.40
CA ASP A 409 -1.35 -12.46 -25.80
C ASP A 409 -2.18 -11.60 -26.77
N ARG A 410 -1.97 -10.29 -26.72
CA ARG A 410 -2.68 -9.31 -27.58
C ARG A 410 -1.77 -8.61 -28.59
N LEU A 411 -0.51 -9.04 -28.72
CA LEU A 411 0.47 -8.52 -29.68
C LEU A 411 0.70 -9.53 -30.83
N GLU A 412 0.77 -9.03 -32.07
CA GLU A 412 1.08 -9.87 -33.24
C GLU A 412 2.51 -10.41 -33.19
N ALA A 413 2.71 -11.65 -33.68
CA ALA A 413 4.00 -12.34 -33.66
C ALA A 413 5.16 -11.55 -34.31
N ARG A 414 4.89 -10.78 -35.37
CA ARG A 414 5.91 -9.95 -36.04
C ARG A 414 6.42 -8.81 -35.15
N ARG A 415 5.55 -8.23 -34.32
CA ARG A 415 5.90 -7.14 -33.39
C ARG A 415 6.67 -7.67 -32.16
N LEU A 416 6.46 -8.94 -31.80
CA LEU A 416 7.20 -9.60 -30.71
C LEU A 416 8.70 -9.72 -31.00
N ALA A 417 9.09 -9.88 -32.27
CA ALA A 417 10.49 -10.07 -32.67
C ALA A 417 11.41 -8.89 -32.33
N GLY A 418 10.85 -7.69 -32.13
CA GLY A 418 11.60 -6.49 -31.73
C GLY A 418 11.82 -6.35 -30.22
N LEU A 419 11.26 -7.24 -29.39
CA LEU A 419 11.34 -7.19 -27.94
C LEU A 419 12.36 -8.19 -27.39
N ARG A 420 12.87 -7.90 -26.21
CA ARG A 420 13.79 -8.77 -25.46
C ARG A 420 13.06 -9.42 -24.29
N PRO A 421 12.63 -10.69 -24.40
CA PRO A 421 11.90 -11.35 -23.33
C PRO A 421 12.73 -11.45 -22.06
N HIS A 422 12.19 -10.94 -20.96
CA HIS A 422 12.72 -11.21 -19.64
C HIS A 422 12.46 -12.68 -19.28
N ARG A 423 13.53 -13.38 -18.89
CA ARG A 423 13.54 -14.82 -18.60
C ARG A 423 13.85 -15.07 -17.14
N THR A 424 13.11 -15.99 -16.53
CA THR A 424 13.29 -16.39 -15.12
C THR A 424 13.81 -17.82 -14.98
N ASP A 425 14.07 -18.52 -16.09
CA ASP A 425 14.72 -19.83 -16.09
C ASP A 425 16.23 -19.71 -15.85
N ASN A 426 16.85 -20.75 -15.28
CA ASN A 426 18.30 -20.88 -15.18
C ASN A 426 19.00 -19.70 -14.47
N VAL A 427 18.52 -19.41 -13.25
CA VAL A 427 19.01 -18.32 -12.39
C VAL A 427 20.51 -18.50 -12.09
N GLY A 428 21.29 -17.43 -12.22
CA GLY A 428 22.73 -17.45 -12.05
C GLY A 428 23.17 -17.98 -10.68
N ALA A 429 24.30 -18.69 -10.62
CA ALA A 429 24.75 -19.38 -9.41
C ALA A 429 25.23 -18.47 -8.26
N ARG A 430 25.45 -17.17 -8.53
CA ARG A 430 26.06 -16.23 -7.58
C ARG A 430 25.04 -15.74 -6.54
N PRO A 431 25.37 -15.74 -5.24
CA PRO A 431 24.51 -15.16 -4.23
C PRO A 431 24.43 -13.62 -4.32
N LEU A 432 23.33 -13.06 -3.80
CA LEU A 432 23.09 -11.61 -3.79
C LEU A 432 23.71 -10.96 -2.56
N ASP A 433 24.45 -9.87 -2.74
CA ASP A 433 24.97 -9.10 -1.61
C ASP A 433 23.94 -8.04 -1.13
N PRO A 434 24.12 -7.44 0.07
CA PRO A 434 23.16 -6.46 0.59
C PRO A 434 22.89 -5.28 -0.36
N ALA A 435 23.90 -4.80 -1.09
CA ALA A 435 23.73 -3.72 -2.05
C ALA A 435 22.87 -4.13 -3.26
N ASP A 436 22.98 -5.38 -3.72
CA ASP A 436 22.06 -5.92 -4.73
C ASP A 436 20.62 -5.96 -4.21
N MET A 437 20.42 -6.37 -2.95
CA MET A 437 19.10 -6.41 -2.32
C MET A 437 18.50 -5.01 -2.14
N ASP A 438 19.33 -4.02 -1.79
CA ASP A 438 18.90 -2.62 -1.67
C ASP A 438 18.45 -2.05 -3.03
N ILE A 439 19.17 -2.37 -4.11
CA ILE A 439 18.78 -2.00 -5.48
C ILE A 439 17.42 -2.64 -5.84
N ILE A 440 17.26 -3.94 -5.60
CA ILE A 440 16.00 -4.64 -5.90
C ILE A 440 14.84 -4.09 -5.06
N THR A 441 15.08 -3.79 -3.79
CA THR A 441 14.08 -3.21 -2.89
C THR A 441 13.67 -1.80 -3.32
N ALA A 442 14.64 -0.98 -3.75
CA ALA A 442 14.35 0.34 -4.32
C ALA A 442 13.47 0.24 -5.58
N LEU A 443 13.77 -0.72 -6.45
CA LEU A 443 13.02 -1.00 -7.68
C LEU A 443 11.66 -1.70 -7.45
N ALA A 444 11.45 -2.37 -6.32
CA ALA A 444 10.20 -3.08 -6.04
C ALA A 444 8.98 -2.15 -5.97
N LYS A 445 9.19 -0.87 -5.63
CA LYS A 445 8.14 0.17 -5.63
C LYS A 445 7.84 0.71 -7.03
N ASP A 446 8.88 0.88 -7.84
CA ASP A 446 8.80 1.31 -9.23
C ASP A 446 9.97 0.71 -10.03
N CYS A 447 9.66 -0.30 -10.83
CA CYS A 447 10.65 -1.03 -11.61
C CYS A 447 11.22 -0.24 -12.77
N ARG A 448 10.73 0.96 -13.05
CA ARG A 448 11.22 1.83 -14.13
C ARG A 448 11.89 3.09 -13.58
N ARG A 449 12.09 3.16 -12.25
CA ARG A 449 12.79 4.27 -11.59
C ARG A 449 14.14 4.56 -12.26
N PRO A 450 14.47 5.84 -12.52
CA PRO A 450 15.76 6.23 -13.09
C PRO A 450 16.93 5.76 -12.21
N ILE A 451 18.03 5.38 -12.85
CA ILE A 451 19.24 4.92 -12.16
C ILE A 451 19.76 5.96 -11.16
N ALA A 452 19.63 7.25 -11.47
CA ALA A 452 20.04 8.34 -10.58
C ALA A 452 19.27 8.32 -9.24
N GLU A 453 17.95 8.14 -9.29
CA GLU A 453 17.13 8.05 -8.07
C GLU A 453 17.42 6.76 -7.28
N VAL A 454 17.64 5.63 -7.96
CA VAL A 454 18.05 4.39 -7.28
C VAL A 454 19.40 4.57 -6.59
N ALA A 455 20.33 5.29 -7.22
CA ALA A 455 21.64 5.62 -6.66
C ALA A 455 21.54 6.49 -5.40
N GLU A 456 20.67 7.50 -5.41
CA GLU A 456 20.37 8.32 -4.24
C GLU A 456 19.77 7.49 -3.08
N ILE A 457 18.78 6.65 -3.37
CA ILE A 457 18.11 5.80 -2.36
C ILE A 457 19.07 4.80 -1.72
N THR A 458 19.96 4.21 -2.52
CA THR A 458 20.89 3.16 -2.07
C THR A 458 22.22 3.72 -1.57
N ASN A 459 22.43 5.04 -1.64
CA ASN A 459 23.71 5.69 -1.37
C ASN A 459 24.88 5.08 -2.17
N LEU A 460 24.63 4.73 -3.43
CA LEU A 460 25.61 4.19 -4.38
C LEU A 460 25.84 5.19 -5.51
N SER A 461 26.94 5.05 -6.26
CA SER A 461 27.11 5.86 -7.48
C SER A 461 26.18 5.35 -8.61
N PRO A 462 25.70 6.23 -9.51
CA PRO A 462 24.91 5.82 -10.67
C PRO A 462 25.60 4.75 -11.54
N SER A 463 26.93 4.85 -11.69
CA SER A 463 27.74 3.84 -12.40
C SER A 463 27.73 2.47 -11.71
N THR A 464 27.75 2.45 -10.37
CA THR A 464 27.70 1.22 -9.57
C THR A 464 26.33 0.58 -9.67
N VAL A 465 25.25 1.36 -9.52
CA VAL A 465 23.88 0.88 -9.69
C VAL A 465 23.68 0.31 -11.10
N ASN A 466 24.09 1.04 -12.14
CA ASN A 466 23.95 0.57 -13.52
C ASN A 466 24.69 -0.76 -13.76
N ARG A 467 25.94 -0.87 -13.29
CA ARG A 467 26.74 -2.09 -13.42
C ARG A 467 26.11 -3.27 -12.68
N ARG A 468 25.65 -3.05 -11.43
CA ARG A 468 25.03 -4.10 -10.61
C ARG A 468 23.68 -4.53 -11.19
N LEU A 469 22.83 -3.59 -11.57
CA LEU A 469 21.53 -3.88 -12.17
C LEU A 469 21.68 -4.63 -13.50
N SER A 470 22.58 -4.18 -14.38
CA SER A 470 22.86 -4.89 -15.65
C SER A 470 23.29 -6.34 -15.40
N ARG A 471 24.09 -6.57 -14.35
CA ARG A 471 24.47 -7.92 -13.93
C ARG A 471 23.25 -8.71 -13.45
N LEU A 472 22.45 -8.17 -12.52
CA LEU A 472 21.24 -8.81 -11.97
C LEU A 472 20.24 -9.19 -13.08
N GLU A 473 20.10 -8.35 -14.10
CA GLU A 473 19.27 -8.62 -15.27
C GLU A 473 19.91 -9.72 -16.15
N SER A 474 21.22 -9.68 -16.37
CA SER A 474 21.94 -10.67 -17.21
C SER A 474 21.99 -12.07 -16.60
N ASP A 475 22.16 -12.17 -15.28
CA ASP A 475 22.23 -13.42 -14.53
C ASP A 475 20.86 -13.87 -14.00
N ARG A 476 19.79 -13.11 -14.31
CA ARG A 476 18.39 -13.42 -13.97
C ARG A 476 18.13 -13.54 -12.46
N SER A 477 18.94 -12.85 -11.65
CA SER A 477 18.77 -12.84 -10.19
C SER A 477 17.63 -11.93 -9.72
N VAL A 478 17.09 -11.09 -10.59
CA VAL A 478 15.87 -10.30 -10.36
C VAL A 478 14.80 -10.72 -11.36
N ALA A 479 13.57 -10.93 -10.88
CA ALA A 479 12.40 -11.14 -11.70
C ALA A 479 11.52 -9.90 -11.73
N TYR A 480 11.04 -9.57 -12.92
CA TYR A 480 10.06 -8.50 -13.13
C TYR A 480 8.68 -9.09 -13.43
N ARG A 481 7.64 -8.42 -12.93
CA ARG A 481 6.25 -8.75 -13.18
C ARG A 481 5.50 -7.51 -13.67
N CYS A 482 4.71 -7.70 -14.72
CA CYS A 482 3.68 -6.76 -15.14
C CYS A 482 2.32 -7.42 -14.91
N ASP A 483 1.64 -6.99 -13.86
CA ASP A 483 0.35 -7.50 -13.43
C ASP A 483 -0.76 -6.48 -13.75
N VAL A 484 -2.00 -6.97 -13.75
CA VAL A 484 -3.19 -6.20 -14.09
C VAL A 484 -4.34 -6.52 -13.14
N ALA A 485 -5.27 -5.57 -12.99
CA ALA A 485 -6.57 -5.82 -12.36
C ALA A 485 -7.39 -6.77 -13.24
N GLN A 486 -7.48 -8.03 -12.83
CA GLN A 486 -7.98 -9.14 -13.64
C GLN A 486 -9.33 -8.87 -14.33
N ALA A 487 -10.27 -8.31 -13.55
CA ALA A 487 -11.62 -7.99 -14.01
C ALA A 487 -11.62 -6.94 -15.12
N ASP A 488 -10.79 -5.90 -15.01
CA ASP A 488 -10.68 -4.83 -16.02
C ASP A 488 -10.11 -5.36 -17.36
N PHE A 489 -9.36 -6.47 -17.34
CA PHE A 489 -8.71 -7.07 -18.51
C PHE A 489 -9.39 -8.35 -19.03
N GLY A 490 -10.59 -8.67 -18.54
CA GLY A 490 -11.46 -9.72 -19.07
C GLY A 490 -11.03 -11.14 -18.70
N TRP A 491 -10.40 -11.30 -17.53
CA TRP A 491 -10.05 -12.59 -16.93
C TRP A 491 -10.50 -12.63 -15.45
N PRO A 492 -11.77 -12.38 -15.12
CA PRO A 492 -12.20 -12.10 -13.75
C PRO A 492 -12.18 -13.32 -12.82
N ILE A 493 -12.02 -14.54 -13.34
CA ILE A 493 -12.11 -15.77 -12.56
C ILE A 493 -10.72 -16.40 -12.41
N GLU A 494 -10.29 -16.64 -11.19
CA GLU A 494 -9.08 -17.40 -10.88
C GLU A 494 -9.45 -18.69 -10.15
N VAL A 495 -8.94 -19.82 -10.61
CA VAL A 495 -9.13 -21.14 -9.97
C VAL A 495 -7.77 -21.75 -9.69
N CYS A 496 -7.58 -22.24 -8.47
CA CYS A 496 -6.47 -23.12 -8.10
C CYS A 496 -6.93 -24.57 -8.17
N LEU A 497 -6.15 -25.40 -8.85
CA LEU A 497 -6.40 -26.83 -8.99
C LEU A 497 -5.24 -27.61 -8.38
N TRP A 498 -5.59 -28.66 -7.63
CA TRP A 498 -4.65 -29.66 -7.14
C TRP A 498 -4.82 -30.94 -7.94
N ALA A 499 -3.71 -31.62 -8.18
CA ALA A 499 -3.70 -32.83 -8.96
C ALA A 499 -2.62 -33.80 -8.50
N ASP A 500 -2.85 -35.06 -8.85
CA ASP A 500 -1.92 -36.16 -8.67
C ASP A 500 -1.47 -36.74 -9.99
N ILE A 501 -0.19 -37.11 -10.03
CA ILE A 501 0.43 -37.77 -11.17
C ILE A 501 1.62 -38.63 -10.76
N ALA A 502 1.91 -39.69 -11.50
CA ALA A 502 3.11 -40.49 -11.29
C ALA A 502 4.39 -39.62 -11.40
N ALA A 503 5.34 -39.80 -10.48
CA ALA A 503 6.50 -38.92 -10.35
C ALA A 503 7.38 -38.86 -11.62
N GLU A 504 7.44 -39.95 -12.38
CA GLU A 504 8.16 -40.04 -13.66
C GLU A 504 7.60 -39.13 -14.77
N HIS A 505 6.32 -38.74 -14.68
CA HIS A 505 5.68 -37.86 -15.66
C HIS A 505 5.68 -36.39 -15.23
N LEU A 506 6.00 -36.08 -13.97
CA LEU A 506 5.92 -34.73 -13.39
C LEU A 506 6.61 -33.65 -14.26
N PRO A 507 7.89 -33.79 -14.67
CA PRO A 507 8.57 -32.72 -15.42
C PRO A 507 7.91 -32.44 -16.78
N ARG A 508 7.49 -33.50 -17.50
CA ARG A 508 6.83 -33.37 -18.80
C ARG A 508 5.47 -32.69 -18.65
N VAL A 509 4.66 -33.14 -17.70
CA VAL A 509 3.30 -32.65 -17.50
C VAL A 509 3.29 -31.23 -16.95
N ALA A 510 4.17 -30.91 -16.01
CA ALA A 510 4.31 -29.54 -15.52
C ALA A 510 4.73 -28.58 -16.64
N ALA A 511 5.62 -29.00 -17.55
CA ALA A 511 5.98 -28.22 -18.73
C ALA A 511 4.80 -28.03 -19.71
N GLN A 512 4.01 -29.08 -19.95
CA GLN A 512 2.80 -29.01 -20.79
C GLN A 512 1.74 -28.07 -20.20
N LEU A 513 1.44 -28.19 -18.91
CA LEU A 513 0.50 -27.29 -18.21
C LEU A 513 1.00 -25.85 -18.22
N SER A 514 2.28 -25.63 -17.96
CA SER A 514 2.90 -24.30 -17.97
C SER A 514 2.84 -23.62 -19.34
N GLY A 515 2.67 -24.38 -20.42
CA GLY A 515 2.47 -23.87 -21.77
C GLY A 515 1.02 -23.53 -22.12
N MET A 516 0.05 -23.86 -21.26
CA MET A 516 -1.35 -23.51 -21.47
C MET A 516 -1.59 -22.04 -21.17
N ARG A 517 -2.37 -21.37 -22.03
CA ARG A 517 -2.61 -19.93 -21.96
C ARG A 517 -3.25 -19.49 -20.64
N GLU A 518 -4.14 -20.31 -20.10
CA GLU A 518 -4.91 -20.02 -18.89
C GLU A 518 -4.03 -20.16 -17.63
N VAL A 519 -3.00 -21.01 -17.67
CA VAL A 519 -2.16 -21.35 -16.52
C VAL A 519 -1.15 -20.25 -16.23
N ARG A 520 -1.27 -19.63 -15.05
CA ARG A 520 -0.40 -18.54 -14.56
C ARG A 520 0.62 -19.01 -13.53
N PHE A 521 0.35 -20.13 -12.88
CA PHE A 521 1.18 -20.71 -11.82
C PHE A 521 1.16 -22.23 -11.94
N CYS A 522 2.31 -22.88 -11.80
CA CYS A 522 2.40 -24.34 -11.72
C CYS A 522 3.58 -24.74 -10.83
N ALA A 523 3.29 -25.54 -9.80
CA ALA A 523 4.28 -26.01 -8.84
C ALA A 523 4.09 -27.50 -8.52
N THR A 524 5.20 -28.20 -8.32
CA THR A 524 5.21 -29.53 -7.70
C THR A 524 5.23 -29.35 -6.19
N LEU A 525 4.38 -30.07 -5.47
CA LEU A 525 4.21 -29.91 -4.01
C LEU A 525 4.64 -31.15 -3.23
N THR A 526 5.06 -30.95 -1.98
CA THR A 526 5.17 -31.99 -0.97
C THR A 526 3.85 -32.05 -0.20
N GLY A 527 3.05 -33.10 -0.38
CA GLY A 527 1.74 -33.16 0.26
C GLY A 527 0.86 -34.28 -0.28
N PRO A 528 -0.44 -34.27 0.05
CA PRO A 528 -1.40 -35.27 -0.46
C PRO A 528 -1.60 -35.17 -1.97
N ASN A 529 -1.36 -33.98 -2.54
CA ASN A 529 -1.33 -33.74 -3.98
C ASN A 529 0.08 -33.33 -4.37
N ASN A 530 0.66 -33.96 -5.39
CA ASN A 530 2.03 -33.66 -5.80
C ASN A 530 2.14 -32.58 -6.88
N LEU A 531 1.02 -32.04 -7.38
CA LEU A 531 0.99 -30.95 -8.34
C LEU A 531 -0.12 -29.94 -7.99
N MET A 532 0.17 -28.66 -8.20
CA MET A 532 -0.81 -27.58 -8.11
C MET A 532 -0.60 -26.60 -9.25
N PHE A 533 -1.69 -26.09 -9.82
CA PHE A 533 -1.62 -25.02 -10.80
C PHE A 533 -2.79 -24.03 -10.65
N GLY A 534 -2.50 -22.76 -10.93
CA GLY A 534 -3.48 -21.67 -10.92
C GLY A 534 -3.79 -21.25 -12.35
N ALA A 535 -5.07 -21.16 -12.68
CA ALA A 535 -5.54 -20.78 -14.00
C ALA A 535 -6.56 -19.62 -13.94
N TRP A 536 -6.50 -18.74 -14.94
CA TRP A 536 -7.42 -17.63 -15.09
C TRP A 536 -8.39 -17.88 -16.24
N PHE A 537 -9.65 -17.48 -16.06
CA PHE A 537 -10.75 -17.72 -16.99
C PHE A 537 -11.58 -16.47 -17.23
N ARG A 538 -12.32 -16.47 -18.34
CA ARG A 538 -13.28 -15.40 -18.66
C ARG A 538 -14.58 -15.62 -17.90
N ASN A 539 -15.02 -16.88 -17.86
CA ASN A 539 -16.21 -17.33 -17.13
C ASN A 539 -15.86 -18.55 -16.29
N ILE A 540 -16.69 -18.86 -15.30
CA ILE A 540 -16.44 -19.99 -14.40
C ILE A 540 -16.60 -21.34 -15.13
N GLU A 541 -17.47 -21.40 -16.12
CA GLU A 541 -17.76 -22.57 -16.95
C GLU A 541 -16.55 -23.01 -17.78
N ASP A 542 -15.69 -22.06 -18.19
CA ASP A 542 -14.47 -22.34 -18.96
C ASP A 542 -13.49 -23.25 -18.16
N CYS A 543 -13.63 -23.33 -16.84
CA CYS A 543 -12.85 -24.24 -16.00
C CYS A 543 -13.11 -25.70 -16.37
N SER A 544 -14.36 -26.09 -16.61
CA SER A 544 -14.71 -27.44 -17.00
C SER A 544 -14.15 -27.80 -18.38
N ASP A 545 -14.07 -26.83 -19.30
CA ASP A 545 -13.45 -27.01 -20.62
C ASP A 545 -11.93 -27.24 -20.51
N LEU A 546 -11.25 -26.52 -19.61
CA LEU A 546 -9.84 -26.77 -19.32
C LEU A 546 -9.65 -28.17 -18.74
N GLU A 547 -10.45 -28.57 -17.75
CA GLU A 547 -10.36 -29.91 -17.16
C GLU A 547 -10.56 -31.01 -18.23
N ALA A 548 -11.55 -30.86 -19.11
CA ALA A 548 -11.80 -31.80 -20.21
C ALA A 548 -10.64 -31.81 -21.24
N ARG A 549 -10.00 -30.67 -21.49
CA ARG A 549 -8.82 -30.58 -22.36
C ARG A 549 -7.61 -31.24 -21.74
N VAL A 550 -7.36 -30.98 -20.45
CA VAL A 550 -6.30 -31.60 -19.65
C VAL A 550 -6.48 -33.12 -19.64
N ARG A 551 -7.69 -33.62 -19.36
CA ARG A 551 -7.99 -35.06 -19.36
C ARG A 551 -7.71 -35.75 -20.70
N ARG A 552 -7.96 -35.05 -21.82
CA ARG A 552 -7.69 -35.56 -23.17
C ARG A 552 -6.21 -35.52 -23.54
N GLN A 553 -5.50 -34.45 -23.17
CA GLN A 553 -4.09 -34.24 -23.54
C GLN A 553 -3.11 -34.92 -22.59
N ILE A 554 -3.50 -35.08 -21.32
CA ILE A 554 -2.68 -35.62 -20.24
C ILE A 554 -3.55 -36.60 -19.42
N PRO A 555 -3.85 -37.79 -19.97
CA PRO A 555 -4.73 -38.76 -19.31
C PRO A 555 -4.19 -39.27 -17.96
N GLU A 556 -2.90 -39.13 -17.71
CA GLU A 556 -2.24 -39.57 -16.48
C GLU A 556 -2.42 -38.59 -15.32
N LEU A 557 -2.87 -37.36 -15.59
CA LEU A 557 -3.11 -36.34 -14.56
C LEU A 557 -4.53 -36.46 -14.01
N VAL A 558 -4.64 -36.58 -12.70
CA VAL A 558 -5.92 -36.62 -11.99
C VAL A 558 -6.08 -35.35 -11.18
N ILE A 559 -7.07 -34.53 -11.53
CA ILE A 559 -7.43 -33.34 -10.73
C ILE A 559 -8.24 -33.82 -9.52
N THR A 560 -7.72 -33.57 -8.33
CA THR A 560 -8.25 -34.08 -7.06
C THR A 560 -9.05 -33.04 -6.30
N ASP A 561 -8.72 -31.75 -6.46
CA ASP A 561 -9.38 -30.66 -5.78
C ASP A 561 -9.33 -29.35 -6.58
N ARG A 562 -10.25 -28.43 -6.30
CA ARG A 562 -10.36 -27.12 -6.94
C ARG A 562 -10.89 -26.07 -5.98
N ALA A 563 -10.33 -24.87 -6.06
CA ALA A 563 -10.74 -23.72 -5.27
C ALA A 563 -10.85 -22.47 -6.14
N VAL A 564 -12.04 -21.88 -6.19
CA VAL A 564 -12.29 -20.62 -6.90
C VAL A 564 -11.89 -19.47 -6.00
N THR A 565 -11.10 -18.53 -6.52
CA THR A 565 -10.75 -17.31 -5.80
C THR A 565 -11.94 -16.37 -5.76
N LEU A 566 -12.41 -16.09 -4.55
CA LEU A 566 -13.50 -15.13 -4.30
C LEU A 566 -12.97 -13.69 -4.21
N ARG A 567 -11.75 -13.52 -3.67
CA ARG A 567 -11.08 -12.22 -3.57
C ARG A 567 -9.57 -12.37 -3.41
N SER A 568 -8.82 -11.66 -4.24
CA SER A 568 -7.37 -11.50 -4.06
C SER A 568 -7.07 -10.28 -3.20
N TYR A 569 -6.39 -10.49 -2.08
CA TYR A 569 -5.90 -9.40 -1.22
C TYR A 569 -4.49 -8.97 -1.62
N LYS A 570 -3.66 -9.91 -2.08
CA LYS A 570 -2.29 -9.65 -2.45
C LYS A 570 -1.87 -10.48 -3.66
N ILE A 571 -1.16 -9.86 -4.61
CA ILE A 571 -0.52 -10.55 -5.75
C ILE A 571 0.89 -9.99 -5.97
N GLY A 572 1.90 -10.85 -5.89
CA GLY A 572 3.30 -10.49 -6.12
C GLY A 572 3.76 -9.30 -5.27
N GLY A 573 3.38 -9.25 -3.99
CA GLY A 573 3.71 -8.13 -3.09
C GLY A 573 2.76 -6.93 -3.16
N ASN A 574 1.75 -6.96 -4.02
CA ASN A 574 0.87 -5.81 -4.25
C ASN A 574 -0.49 -6.04 -3.60
N VAL A 575 -0.92 -5.12 -2.74
CA VAL A 575 -2.19 -5.20 -2.03
C VAL A 575 -3.30 -4.55 -2.86
N LEU A 576 -4.41 -5.26 -2.98
CA LEU A 576 -5.48 -4.96 -3.95
C LEU A 576 -6.79 -4.54 -3.27
N ASP A 577 -7.56 -3.72 -3.96
CA ASP A 577 -8.94 -3.42 -3.62
C ASP A 577 -9.88 -4.60 -3.96
N PRO A 578 -11.16 -4.55 -3.57
CA PRO A 578 -12.13 -5.61 -3.92
C PRO A 578 -12.33 -5.81 -5.44
N GLN A 579 -11.96 -4.84 -6.27
CA GLN A 579 -12.01 -4.93 -7.74
C GLN A 579 -10.70 -5.47 -8.35
N GLY A 580 -9.70 -5.78 -7.51
CA GLY A 580 -8.40 -6.28 -7.94
C GLY A 580 -7.42 -5.20 -8.39
N ARG A 581 -7.71 -3.91 -8.14
CA ARG A 581 -6.82 -2.79 -8.47
C ARG A 581 -5.81 -2.56 -7.36
N LEU A 582 -4.61 -2.15 -7.75
CA LEU A 582 -3.52 -1.85 -6.82
C LEU A 582 -3.88 -0.66 -5.92
N ILE A 583 -3.82 -0.87 -4.60
CA ILE A 583 -3.92 0.21 -3.59
C ILE A 583 -2.52 0.59 -3.09
N ARG A 584 -1.71 -0.41 -2.70
CA ARG A 584 -0.39 -0.19 -2.09
C ARG A 584 0.51 -1.40 -2.26
N ARG A 585 1.79 -1.22 -1.96
CA ARG A 585 2.83 -2.26 -2.15
C ARG A 585 3.42 -2.67 -0.81
N VAL A 586 3.62 -3.96 -0.65
CA VAL A 586 4.42 -4.61 0.40
C VAL A 586 5.55 -5.34 -0.32
N PRO A 587 6.74 -4.71 -0.47
CA PRO A 587 7.87 -5.33 -1.16
C PRO A 587 8.17 -6.72 -0.62
N ILE A 588 8.41 -7.66 -1.53
CA ILE A 588 8.63 -9.05 -1.16
C ILE A 588 10.03 -9.19 -0.56
N ALA A 589 10.10 -9.59 0.71
CA ALA A 589 11.35 -9.69 1.46
C ALA A 589 11.39 -10.94 2.35
N PRO A 590 11.51 -12.15 1.77
CA PRO A 590 11.51 -13.42 2.50
C PRO A 590 12.61 -13.61 3.55
N TRP A 591 13.60 -12.71 3.66
CA TRP A 591 14.70 -12.77 4.62
C TRP A 591 14.60 -11.75 5.78
N GLN A 592 13.65 -10.80 5.74
CA GLN A 592 13.62 -9.69 6.69
C GLN A 592 13.18 -10.09 8.11
N HIS A 593 12.66 -11.29 8.33
CA HIS A 593 12.29 -11.80 9.67
C HIS A 593 13.29 -12.84 10.21
N ASP A 594 14.38 -13.08 9.47
CA ASP A 594 15.31 -14.18 9.73
C ASP A 594 16.72 -13.70 10.11
N MET A 595 16.93 -12.39 10.27
CA MET A 595 18.16 -11.86 10.86
C MET A 595 18.03 -11.86 12.39
N PRO A 596 18.72 -12.76 13.13
CA PRO A 596 18.78 -12.67 14.57
C PRO A 596 19.59 -11.43 14.93
N GLY A 597 19.00 -10.49 15.67
CA GLY A 597 19.80 -9.55 16.47
C GLY A 597 20.08 -8.13 15.94
N ARG A 598 19.30 -7.57 15.00
CA ARG A 598 19.22 -6.10 14.90
C ARG A 598 18.02 -5.58 15.68
N ARG A 599 18.27 -5.24 16.95
CA ARG A 599 17.40 -4.34 17.72
C ARG A 599 17.07 -3.10 16.86
N PRO A 600 15.85 -2.54 16.92
CA PRO A 600 15.57 -1.27 16.28
C PRO A 600 16.52 -0.23 16.86
N GLN A 601 17.49 0.20 16.06
CA GLN A 601 18.24 1.41 16.34
C GLN A 601 17.32 2.57 15.98
N LEU A 602 16.80 3.21 17.01
CA LEU A 602 16.38 4.59 16.98
C LEU A 602 17.58 5.42 16.51
N SER A 603 17.50 5.93 15.29
CA SER A 603 18.23 7.14 14.91
C SER A 603 17.27 8.30 15.17
N ILE A 604 17.72 9.20 16.05
CA ILE A 604 17.05 10.45 16.43
C ILE A 604 16.65 11.22 15.17
#